data_AF-A0A8J7GUH9-F1
#
_entry.id   AF-A0A8J7GUH9-F1
#
_cell.length_a   1.000
_cell.length_b   1.000
_cell.length_c   1.000
_cell.angle_alpha   90.00
_cell.angle_beta   90.00
_cell.angle_gamma   90.00
#
_symmetry.space_group_name_H-M   'P 1'
#
loop_
_entity.id
_entity.type
_entity.pdbx_description
1 polymer ?
#
loop_
_entity_poly.entity_id
_entity_poly.type
_entity_poly.pdbx_seq_one_letter_code
_entity_poly.pdbx_strand_id
1 'polypeptide(L)'
;MVLPRETHFHHPLESVVFHFWHPEKSISHEHTHEYCELFLVSKGSGIHVINEKPYLLTAGTLCYLNRQDYHLFDEMKNLCQVNLLYLGRDSFNCIKRIDHLLPQQDESNVWQVDTRVMQQVFDRLASHHEEAFEDKLLAESHKEMIFLEVLHTLNHWRYKTQDFHSSDDRISQILIRLKASGRIRWTWMRCVRSLVLRAEPCSVGLPNIPVFRHSIIWRAYGYCRRAICYGFPI
;
A
#
# COMPACT_ATOMS: atom_id res chain seq x y z
N MET A 1 -9.66 13.26 -18.79
CA MET A 1 -8.75 14.42 -18.66
C MET A 1 -7.34 13.89 -18.46
N VAL A 2 -6.30 14.50 -19.03
CA VAL A 2 -4.90 14.09 -18.80
C VAL A 2 -4.20 15.21 -18.04
N LEU A 3 -3.59 14.91 -16.89
CA LEU A 3 -2.74 15.87 -16.19
C LEU A 3 -1.33 15.82 -16.80
N PRO A 4 -0.87 16.94 -17.39
CA PRO A 4 0.45 17.00 -18.00
C PRO A 4 1.56 16.98 -16.94
N ARG A 5 2.78 16.62 -17.34
CA ARG A 5 3.98 16.65 -16.50
C ARG A 5 4.12 17.96 -15.72
N GLU A 6 3.89 19.08 -16.38
CA GLU A 6 4.10 20.43 -15.87
C GLU A 6 3.17 20.80 -14.71
N THR A 7 2.16 19.96 -14.42
CA THR A 7 1.28 20.11 -13.26
C THR A 7 2.06 20.01 -11.95
N HIS A 8 3.12 19.18 -11.91
CA HIS A 8 3.88 18.92 -10.69
C HIS A 8 5.41 19.01 -10.87
N PHE A 9 5.91 18.87 -12.09
CA PHE A 9 7.34 18.95 -12.40
C PHE A 9 7.61 20.29 -13.08
N HIS A 10 8.40 21.14 -12.43
CA HIS A 10 8.68 22.50 -12.86
C HIS A 10 10.13 22.70 -13.32
N HIS A 11 11.00 21.72 -13.09
CA HIS A 11 12.40 21.76 -13.52
C HIS A 11 12.80 20.53 -14.37
N PRO A 12 13.64 20.68 -15.41
CA PRO A 12 14.05 19.55 -16.26
C PRO A 12 14.75 18.40 -15.51
N LEU A 13 15.47 18.72 -14.43
CA LEU A 13 16.16 17.73 -13.59
C LEU A 13 15.22 16.99 -12.63
N GLU A 14 13.98 17.44 -12.45
CA GLU A 14 13.04 16.78 -11.57
C GLU A 14 12.57 15.46 -12.16
N SER A 15 13.00 14.38 -11.53
CA SER A 15 12.61 13.00 -11.85
C SER A 15 11.59 12.47 -10.83
N VAL A 16 11.60 13.01 -9.61
CA VAL A 16 10.71 12.66 -8.49
C VAL A 16 10.24 13.91 -7.75
N VAL A 17 8.95 13.90 -7.38
CA VAL A 17 8.31 14.94 -6.57
C VAL A 17 7.55 14.29 -5.41
N PHE A 18 7.75 14.81 -4.20
CA PHE A 18 6.99 14.42 -3.01
C PHE A 18 5.89 15.44 -2.78
N HIS A 19 4.65 15.07 -3.07
CA HIS A 19 3.51 15.97 -2.94
C HIS A 19 2.69 15.63 -1.69
N PHE A 20 2.80 16.48 -0.68
CA PHE A 20 2.10 16.33 0.60
C PHE A 20 0.72 16.99 0.54
N TRP A 21 -0.31 16.17 0.41
CA TRP A 21 -1.69 16.65 0.35
C TRP A 21 -2.28 16.82 1.75
N HIS A 22 -2.82 18.01 1.99
CA HIS A 22 -3.69 18.31 3.11
C HIS A 22 -5.14 18.35 2.60
N PRO A 23 -6.14 18.09 3.46
CA PRO A 23 -7.51 17.82 3.02
C PRO A 23 -8.23 19.07 2.49
N GLU A 24 -7.90 19.50 1.27
CA GLU A 24 -8.70 20.43 0.47
C GLU A 24 -8.72 19.98 -1.00
N LYS A 25 -9.96 19.82 -1.52
CA LYS A 25 -10.37 19.42 -2.88
C LYS A 25 -9.42 18.48 -3.64
N SER A 26 -9.60 17.17 -3.44
CA SER A 26 -9.17 16.17 -4.42
C SER A 26 -9.89 16.38 -5.76
N ILE A 27 -9.22 16.05 -6.87
CA ILE A 27 -9.85 16.03 -8.20
C ILE A 27 -10.90 14.92 -8.20
N SER A 28 -12.17 15.30 -8.13
CA SER A 28 -13.31 14.38 -8.12
C SER A 28 -13.70 13.86 -9.51
N HIS A 29 -12.96 14.27 -10.55
CA HIS A 29 -13.19 13.85 -11.92
C HIS A 29 -12.17 12.82 -12.36
N GLU A 30 -12.59 11.92 -13.26
CA GLU A 30 -11.72 10.92 -13.85
C GLU A 30 -10.60 11.56 -14.66
N HIS A 31 -9.38 11.09 -14.40
CA HIS A 31 -8.19 11.58 -15.08
C HIS A 31 -7.08 10.53 -15.14
N THR A 32 -6.15 10.76 -16.06
CA THR A 32 -4.85 10.06 -16.18
C THR A 32 -3.72 11.08 -16.00
N HIS A 33 -2.47 10.61 -15.92
CA HIS A 33 -1.29 11.49 -15.81
C HIS A 33 -0.18 11.08 -16.78
N GLU A 34 0.71 12.03 -17.10
CA GLU A 34 1.95 11.75 -17.85
C GLU A 34 3.11 11.23 -16.98
N TYR A 35 2.87 11.05 -15.68
CA TYR A 35 3.79 10.52 -14.69
C TYR A 35 3.18 9.32 -13.96
N CYS A 36 4.01 8.54 -13.27
CA CYS A 36 3.55 7.49 -12.38
C CYS A 36 3.38 8.05 -10.96
N GLU A 37 2.55 7.40 -10.15
CA GLU A 37 2.21 7.86 -8.81
C GLU A 37 2.20 6.70 -7.80
N LEU A 38 2.90 6.88 -6.68
CA LEU A 38 2.67 6.11 -5.46
C LEU A 38 1.84 6.97 -4.52
N PHE A 39 0.67 6.48 -4.14
CA PHE A 39 -0.27 7.19 -3.30
C PHE A 39 -0.34 6.53 -1.92
N LEU A 40 0.05 7.24 -0.87
CA LEU A 40 0.16 6.71 0.49
C LEU A 40 -0.82 7.41 1.42
N VAL A 41 -1.62 6.66 2.16
CA VAL A 41 -2.64 7.21 3.08
C VAL A 41 -2.20 7.05 4.54
N SER A 42 -2.03 8.16 5.25
CA SER A 42 -1.75 8.14 6.70
C SER A 42 -3.01 8.19 7.56
N LYS A 43 -4.04 8.91 7.13
CA LYS A 43 -5.28 9.11 7.90
C LYS A 43 -6.47 9.34 6.97
N GLY A 44 -7.67 9.13 7.51
CA GLY A 44 -8.94 9.39 6.84
C GLY A 44 -9.44 8.18 6.06
N SER A 45 -10.46 8.43 5.25
CA SER A 45 -11.02 7.41 4.36
C SER A 45 -11.56 8.00 3.06
N GLY A 46 -11.83 7.16 2.09
CA GLY A 46 -12.45 7.53 0.83
C GLY A 46 -12.57 6.33 -0.09
N ILE A 47 -12.98 6.58 -1.33
CA ILE A 47 -13.03 5.58 -2.38
C ILE A 47 -12.10 6.05 -3.50
N HIS A 48 -11.18 5.18 -3.90
CA HIS A 48 -10.32 5.37 -5.06
C HIS A 48 -10.78 4.44 -6.16
N VAL A 49 -11.36 4.98 -7.22
CA VAL A 49 -11.74 4.18 -8.39
C VAL A 49 -10.57 4.21 -9.34
N ILE A 50 -9.97 3.05 -9.64
CA ILE A 50 -8.82 2.90 -10.56
C ILE A 50 -9.24 1.90 -11.63
N ASN A 51 -9.20 2.30 -12.90
CA ASN A 51 -9.61 1.48 -14.04
C ASN A 51 -10.99 0.83 -13.80
N GLU A 52 -12.00 1.65 -13.50
CA GLU A 52 -13.39 1.27 -13.14
C GLU A 52 -13.55 0.46 -11.84
N LYS A 53 -12.47 0.06 -11.17
CA LYS A 53 -12.53 -0.76 -9.95
C LYS A 53 -12.46 0.13 -8.70
N PRO A 54 -13.47 0.07 -7.80
CA PRO A 54 -13.46 0.84 -6.56
C PRO A 54 -12.61 0.18 -5.48
N TYR A 55 -11.78 0.96 -4.82
CA TYR A 55 -10.95 0.56 -3.68
C TYR A 55 -11.20 1.45 -2.48
N LEU A 56 -11.36 0.84 -1.31
CA LEU A 56 -11.54 1.58 -0.06
C LEU A 56 -10.18 2.14 0.40
N LEU A 57 -10.09 3.46 0.52
CA LEU A 57 -8.95 4.13 1.13
C LEU A 57 -9.11 4.16 2.65
N THR A 58 -8.07 3.72 3.36
CA THR A 58 -7.93 3.83 4.81
C THR A 58 -6.47 4.06 5.21
N ALA A 59 -6.20 4.46 6.44
CA ALA A 59 -4.84 4.56 6.97
C ALA A 59 -4.03 3.26 6.76
N GLY A 60 -2.87 3.38 6.11
CA GLY A 60 -2.02 2.27 5.71
C GLY A 60 -2.20 1.81 4.25
N THR A 61 -3.15 2.42 3.52
CA THR A 61 -3.34 2.11 2.09
C THR A 61 -2.19 2.67 1.26
N LEU A 62 -1.67 1.84 0.36
CA LEU A 62 -0.65 2.16 -0.62
C LEU A 62 -1.21 1.82 -2.01
N CYS A 63 -1.33 2.80 -2.89
CA CYS A 63 -1.70 2.57 -4.29
C CYS A 63 -0.51 2.85 -5.21
N TYR A 64 -0.35 2.04 -6.23
CA TYR A 64 0.58 2.24 -7.33
C TYR A 64 -0.21 2.52 -8.60
N LEU A 65 0.11 3.60 -9.28
CA LEU A 65 -0.54 4.04 -10.51
C LEU A 65 0.51 4.27 -11.58
N ASN A 66 0.30 3.64 -12.73
CA ASN A 66 1.06 3.90 -13.93
C ASN A 66 0.38 5.01 -14.74
N ARG A 67 1.11 5.57 -15.71
CA ARG A 67 0.63 6.64 -16.60
C ARG A 67 -0.67 6.29 -17.35
N GLN A 68 -0.86 5.00 -17.65
CA GLN A 68 -2.03 4.50 -18.38
C GLN A 68 -3.25 4.30 -17.49
N ASP A 69 -3.07 4.27 -16.16
CA ASP A 69 -4.18 4.10 -15.23
C ASP A 69 -5.01 5.39 -15.20
N TYR A 70 -6.33 5.25 -15.34
CA TYR A 70 -7.27 6.33 -15.12
C TYR A 70 -7.95 6.13 -13.78
N HIS A 71 -8.17 7.23 -13.06
CA HIS A 71 -8.72 7.15 -11.71
C HIS A 71 -9.50 8.40 -11.29
N LEU A 72 -10.30 8.24 -10.24
CA LEU A 72 -10.97 9.34 -9.52
C LEU A 72 -11.07 9.03 -8.03
N PHE A 73 -11.31 10.08 -7.26
CA PHE A 73 -11.59 10.00 -5.83
C PHE A 73 -13.06 10.32 -5.55
N ASP A 74 -13.69 9.51 -4.72
CA ASP A 74 -15.08 9.67 -4.28
C ASP A 74 -15.21 9.50 -2.76
N GLU A 75 -16.26 10.07 -2.16
CA GLU A 75 -16.58 9.99 -0.73
C GLU A 75 -15.41 10.28 0.24
N MET A 76 -14.51 11.20 -0.12
CA MET A 76 -13.32 11.53 0.67
C MET A 76 -13.67 12.18 2.02
N LYS A 77 -13.09 11.67 3.11
CA LYS A 77 -13.34 12.13 4.48
C LYS A 77 -12.02 12.28 5.23
N ASN A 78 -11.60 13.54 5.43
CA ASN A 78 -10.40 13.92 6.20
C ASN A 78 -9.16 13.11 5.79
N LEU A 79 -8.98 12.91 4.48
CA LEU A 79 -7.89 12.08 3.98
C LEU A 79 -6.57 12.87 4.01
N CYS A 80 -5.56 12.29 4.66
CA CYS A 80 -4.19 12.77 4.65
C CYS A 80 -3.35 11.78 3.85
N GLN A 81 -2.70 12.28 2.80
CA GLN A 81 -1.96 11.46 1.85
C GLN A 81 -0.65 12.12 1.43
N VAL A 82 0.28 11.30 0.94
CA VAL A 82 1.48 11.76 0.24
C VAL A 82 1.54 11.02 -1.09
N ASN A 83 1.79 11.78 -2.15
CA ASN A 83 1.92 11.23 -3.50
C ASN A 83 3.39 11.35 -3.90
N LEU A 84 4.02 10.22 -4.20
CA LEU A 84 5.36 10.18 -4.79
C LEU A 84 5.20 10.07 -6.30
N LEU A 85 5.40 11.19 -6.97
CA LEU A 85 5.24 11.32 -8.41
C LEU A 85 6.60 11.08 -9.06
N TYR A 86 6.67 10.28 -10.12
CA TYR A 86 7.91 10.06 -10.85
C TYR A 86 7.68 9.91 -12.35
N LEU A 87 8.62 10.42 -13.15
CA LEU A 87 8.54 10.41 -14.61
C LEU A 87 8.78 9.02 -15.23
N GLY A 88 8.70 7.93 -14.49
CA GLY A 88 8.96 6.59 -15.02
C GLY A 88 10.42 6.15 -14.89
N ARG A 89 10.67 4.90 -15.30
CA ARG A 89 11.80 4.09 -14.81
C ARG A 89 13.16 4.51 -15.36
N ASP A 90 13.19 5.15 -16.54
CA ASP A 90 14.42 5.56 -17.22
C ASP A 90 14.77 7.03 -17.01
N SER A 91 13.88 7.81 -16.39
CA SER A 91 13.99 9.27 -16.27
C SER A 91 14.71 9.77 -15.02
N PHE A 92 15.20 8.87 -14.17
CA PHE A 92 16.00 9.20 -13.00
C PHE A 92 17.42 9.66 -13.40
N ASN A 93 17.96 10.63 -12.67
CA ASN A 93 19.31 11.15 -12.82
C ASN A 93 20.35 10.12 -12.34
N CYS A 94 20.12 9.50 -11.18
CA CYS A 94 21.07 8.63 -10.50
C CYS A 94 20.57 7.19 -10.41
N ILE A 95 19.29 6.99 -10.08
CA ILE A 95 18.72 5.66 -9.90
C ILE A 95 18.58 4.93 -11.23
N LYS A 96 18.88 3.63 -11.23
CA LYS A 96 18.63 2.74 -12.37
C LYS A 96 18.09 1.39 -11.87
N ARG A 97 17.30 0.71 -12.70
CA ARG A 97 16.85 -0.68 -12.51
C ARG A 97 16.03 -0.97 -11.24
N ILE A 98 15.06 -0.12 -10.92
CA ILE A 98 14.15 -0.30 -9.77
C ILE A 98 12.94 -1.19 -10.05
N ASP A 99 12.87 -1.83 -11.22
CA ASP A 99 11.72 -2.62 -11.68
C ASP A 99 11.27 -3.68 -10.68
N HIS A 100 12.21 -4.23 -9.92
CA HIS A 100 11.98 -5.28 -8.92
C HIS A 100 11.42 -4.77 -7.58
N LEU A 101 11.41 -3.45 -7.37
CA LEU A 101 10.84 -2.80 -6.18
C LEU A 101 9.43 -2.29 -6.40
N LEU A 102 8.97 -2.25 -7.65
CA LEU A 102 7.63 -1.82 -8.04
C LEU A 102 6.75 -3.04 -8.36
N PRO A 103 5.43 -2.94 -8.22
CA PRO A 103 4.51 -3.98 -8.67
C PRO A 103 4.66 -4.25 -10.18
N GLN A 104 4.49 -5.52 -10.55
CA GLN A 104 4.42 -5.93 -11.95
C GLN A 104 3.04 -5.67 -12.54
N GLN A 105 2.90 -5.70 -13.87
CA GLN A 105 1.65 -5.35 -14.57
C GLN A 105 0.45 -6.24 -14.21
N ASP A 106 0.70 -7.45 -13.74
CA ASP A 106 -0.30 -8.43 -13.33
C ASP A 106 -0.68 -8.33 -11.84
N GLU A 107 -0.01 -7.48 -11.07
CA GLU A 107 -0.32 -7.27 -9.67
C GLU A 107 -1.38 -6.19 -9.44
N SER A 108 -2.17 -6.33 -8.37
CA SER A 108 -3.08 -5.28 -7.91
C SER A 108 -2.38 -3.93 -7.72
N ASN A 109 -3.07 -2.85 -8.09
CA ASN A 109 -2.63 -1.48 -7.82
C ASN A 109 -2.64 -1.15 -6.31
N VAL A 110 -3.44 -1.86 -5.50
CA VAL A 110 -3.69 -1.49 -4.09
C VAL A 110 -3.12 -2.51 -3.12
N TRP A 111 -2.41 -1.98 -2.14
CA TRP A 111 -1.65 -2.69 -1.11
C TRP A 111 -1.94 -2.09 0.26
N GLN A 112 -1.55 -2.83 1.29
CA GLN A 112 -1.59 -2.34 2.67
C GLN A 112 -0.20 -2.41 3.29
N VAL A 113 0.05 -1.45 4.17
CA VAL A 113 1.28 -1.30 4.95
C VAL A 113 0.90 -1.04 6.41
N ASP A 114 1.73 -1.52 7.35
CA ASP A 114 1.52 -1.20 8.76
C ASP A 114 1.62 0.32 8.98
N THR A 115 0.72 0.88 9.79
CA THR A 115 0.63 2.33 9.99
C THR A 115 1.89 2.92 10.63
N ARG A 116 2.67 2.13 11.39
CA ARG A 116 3.94 2.59 11.96
C ARG A 116 5.01 2.72 10.88
N VAL A 117 5.08 1.74 9.98
CA VAL A 117 5.96 1.79 8.81
C VAL A 117 5.56 2.94 7.90
N MET A 118 4.25 3.15 7.71
CA MET A 118 3.73 4.30 6.96
C MET A 118 4.20 5.63 7.57
N GLN A 119 4.13 5.78 8.89
CA GLN A 119 4.63 6.98 9.56
C GLN A 119 6.13 7.17 9.37
N GLN A 120 6.93 6.10 9.48
CA GLN A 120 8.38 6.16 9.22
C GLN A 120 8.69 6.63 7.80
N VAL A 121 7.93 6.15 6.81
CA VAL A 121 8.06 6.59 5.41
C VAL A 121 7.74 8.08 5.30
N PHE A 122 6.67 8.55 5.96
CA PHE A 122 6.28 9.96 5.91
C PHE A 122 7.32 10.88 6.56
N ASP A 123 7.83 10.50 7.73
CA ASP A 123 8.88 11.24 8.42
C ASP A 123 10.16 11.29 7.56
N ARG A 124 10.48 10.19 6.87
CA ARG A 124 11.64 10.14 5.99
C ARG A 124 11.47 11.02 4.75
N LEU A 125 10.30 11.02 4.13
CA LEU A 125 9.99 11.91 3.00
C LEU A 125 10.06 13.39 3.41
N ALA A 126 9.54 13.72 4.60
CA ALA A 126 9.55 15.07 5.14
C ALA A 126 10.95 15.56 5.55
N SER A 127 11.95 14.66 5.67
CA SER A 127 13.34 15.03 5.96
C SER A 127 14.08 15.66 4.76
N HIS A 128 13.47 15.65 3.58
CA HIS A 128 14.02 16.37 2.43
C HIS A 128 13.66 17.85 2.51
N HIS A 129 14.68 18.71 2.49
CA HIS A 129 14.53 20.17 2.40
C HIS A 129 15.33 20.66 1.20
N GLU A 130 14.66 21.25 0.22
CA GLU A 130 15.30 21.68 -1.03
C GLU A 130 16.29 22.83 -0.77
N GLU A 131 15.96 23.71 0.18
CA GLU A 131 16.77 24.86 0.58
C GLU A 131 18.09 24.48 1.26
N ALA A 132 18.26 23.20 1.64
CA ALA A 132 19.50 22.71 2.21
C ALA A 132 20.61 22.48 1.17
N PHE A 133 20.30 22.61 -0.12
CA PHE A 133 21.22 22.32 -1.23
C PHE A 133 21.42 23.55 -2.11
N GLU A 134 22.69 23.93 -2.32
CA GLU A 134 23.04 24.99 -3.27
C GLU A 134 22.94 24.52 -4.73
N ASP A 135 23.24 23.24 -4.98
CA ASP A 135 23.16 22.61 -6.30
C ASP A 135 21.84 21.85 -6.47
N LYS A 136 21.05 22.23 -7.48
CA LYS A 136 19.78 21.57 -7.83
C LYS A 136 19.99 20.10 -8.18
N LEU A 137 21.07 19.72 -8.86
CA LEU A 137 21.33 18.31 -9.18
C LEU A 137 21.55 17.50 -7.91
N LEU A 138 22.24 18.08 -6.91
CA LEU A 138 22.42 17.44 -5.61
C LEU A 138 21.09 17.29 -4.87
N ALA A 139 20.22 18.31 -4.89
CA ALA A 139 18.88 18.23 -4.34
C ALA A 139 18.05 17.10 -4.98
N GLU A 140 18.05 17.00 -6.31
CA GLU A 140 17.37 15.93 -7.05
C GLU A 140 17.94 14.55 -6.74
N SER A 141 19.28 14.43 -6.65
CA SER A 141 19.92 13.18 -6.26
C SER A 141 19.54 12.74 -4.84
N HIS A 142 19.34 13.69 -3.92
CA HIS A 142 18.89 13.42 -2.56
C HIS A 142 17.41 12.97 -2.53
N LYS A 143 16.53 13.57 -3.35
CA LYS A 143 15.15 13.08 -3.52
C LYS A 143 15.13 11.66 -4.06
N GLU A 144 15.95 11.37 -5.07
CA GLU A 144 16.08 10.02 -5.60
C GLU A 144 16.56 9.04 -4.51
N MET A 145 17.61 9.37 -3.75
CA MET A 145 18.08 8.52 -2.64
C MET A 145 16.96 8.18 -1.65
N ILE A 146 16.19 9.19 -1.20
CA ILE A 146 15.05 8.97 -0.30
C ILE A 146 13.98 8.12 -0.98
N PHE A 147 13.69 8.37 -2.26
CA PHE A 147 12.71 7.59 -3.02
C PHE A 147 13.10 6.11 -3.08
N LEU A 148 14.36 5.78 -3.34
CA LEU A 148 14.86 4.40 -3.34
C LEU A 148 14.73 3.74 -1.96
N GLU A 149 15.10 4.44 -0.90
CA GLU A 149 14.97 3.98 0.49
C GLU A 149 13.50 3.65 0.84
N VAL A 150 12.58 4.55 0.44
CA VAL A 150 11.15 4.36 0.61
C VAL A 150 10.64 3.18 -0.20
N LEU A 151 11.05 3.03 -1.47
CA LEU A 151 10.67 1.88 -2.30
C LEU A 151 11.12 0.56 -1.67
N HIS A 152 12.34 0.48 -1.13
CA HIS A 152 12.80 -0.70 -0.40
C HIS A 152 11.95 -1.00 0.83
N THR A 153 11.64 0.03 1.61
CA THR A 153 10.82 -0.10 2.82
C THR A 153 9.41 -0.58 2.46
N LEU A 154 8.76 0.06 1.48
CA LEU A 154 7.43 -0.34 1.03
C LEU A 154 7.44 -1.75 0.45
N ASN A 155 8.40 -2.10 -0.39
CA ASN A 155 8.47 -3.44 -0.98
C ASN A 155 8.66 -4.54 0.08
N HIS A 156 9.41 -4.25 1.14
CA HIS A 156 9.62 -5.20 2.24
C HIS A 156 8.38 -5.38 3.12
N TRP A 157 7.62 -4.31 3.36
CA TRP A 157 6.51 -4.31 4.34
C TRP A 157 5.11 -4.34 3.73
N ARG A 158 4.95 -4.14 2.40
CA ARG A 158 3.66 -4.23 1.71
C ARG A 158 3.12 -5.65 1.72
N TYR A 159 1.79 -5.78 1.78
CA TYR A 159 1.10 -7.04 1.60
C TYR A 159 -0.15 -6.85 0.76
N LYS A 160 -0.44 -7.86 -0.09
CA LYS A 160 -1.66 -7.89 -0.89
C LYS A 160 -2.87 -7.96 0.04
N THR A 161 -3.82 -7.05 -0.17
CA THR A 161 -5.22 -7.37 0.06
C THR A 161 -5.66 -8.15 -1.18
N GLN A 162 -5.80 -9.47 -1.07
CA GLN A 162 -5.95 -10.37 -2.22
C GLN A 162 -7.07 -9.96 -3.19
N ASP A 163 -6.87 -10.32 -4.47
CA ASP A 163 -7.74 -10.05 -5.60
C ASP A 163 -9.20 -10.49 -5.37
N PHE A 164 -10.11 -9.55 -5.57
CA PHE A 164 -11.48 -9.48 -5.06
C PHE A 164 -12.52 -10.32 -5.83
N HIS A 165 -12.40 -11.65 -5.85
CA HIS A 165 -13.42 -12.49 -6.49
C HIS A 165 -14.08 -13.53 -5.57
N SER A 166 -13.55 -13.77 -4.37
CA SER A 166 -14.01 -14.83 -3.47
C SER A 166 -14.81 -14.31 -2.25
N SER A 167 -15.50 -15.21 -1.56
CA SER A 167 -16.25 -14.91 -0.33
C SER A 167 -15.34 -14.49 0.84
N ASP A 168 -14.07 -14.91 0.85
CA ASP A 168 -13.09 -14.55 1.87
C ASP A 168 -12.66 -13.07 1.74
N ASP A 169 -12.83 -12.47 0.56
CA ASP A 169 -12.47 -11.08 0.28
C ASP A 169 -13.51 -10.10 0.83
N ARG A 170 -14.80 -10.51 0.85
CA ARG A 170 -15.86 -9.75 1.52
C ARG A 170 -15.62 -9.71 3.03
N ILE A 171 -15.10 -10.79 3.60
CA ILE A 171 -14.72 -10.85 5.01
C ILE A 171 -13.52 -9.94 5.26
N SER A 172 -12.53 -9.91 4.37
CA SER A 172 -11.39 -8.99 4.48
C SER A 172 -11.81 -7.52 4.41
N GLN A 173 -12.74 -7.15 3.53
CA GLN A 173 -13.34 -5.81 3.50
C GLN A 173 -14.10 -5.47 4.77
N ILE A 174 -14.88 -6.43 5.31
CA ILE A 174 -15.55 -6.27 6.61
C ILE A 174 -14.52 -6.10 7.72
N LEU A 175 -13.43 -6.86 7.72
CA LEU A 175 -12.36 -6.76 8.73
C LEU A 175 -11.61 -5.42 8.65
N ILE A 176 -11.29 -4.94 7.45
CA ILE A 176 -10.70 -3.61 7.23
C ILE A 176 -11.66 -2.52 7.70
N ARG A 177 -12.95 -2.63 7.39
CA ARG A 177 -13.98 -1.69 7.82
C ARG A 177 -14.21 -1.73 9.33
N LEU A 178 -14.17 -2.92 9.94
CA LEU A 178 -14.22 -3.10 11.39
C LEU A 178 -12.97 -2.53 12.08
N LYS A 179 -11.78 -2.68 11.47
CA LYS A 179 -10.54 -2.04 11.92
C LYS A 179 -10.63 -0.52 11.84
N ALA A 180 -11.10 0.04 10.73
CA ALA A 180 -11.29 1.49 10.56
C ALA A 180 -12.28 2.05 11.60
N SER A 181 -13.25 1.24 12.04
CA SER A 181 -14.15 1.58 13.15
C SER A 181 -13.58 1.35 14.56
N GLY A 182 -12.32 0.91 14.67
CA GLY A 182 -11.63 0.66 15.95
C GLY A 182 -12.00 -0.65 16.66
N ARG A 183 -12.70 -1.58 16.01
CA ARG A 183 -13.30 -2.76 16.65
C ARG A 183 -12.39 -4.00 16.72
N ILE A 184 -11.26 -4.05 16.01
CA ILE A 184 -10.38 -5.25 15.91
C ILE A 184 -8.88 -4.86 15.87
N ARG A 185 -8.00 -5.67 16.50
CA ARG A 185 -6.53 -5.46 16.57
C ARG A 185 -5.72 -6.51 15.78
N TRP A 186 -4.60 -6.09 15.17
CA TRP A 186 -3.77 -6.86 14.21
C TRP A 186 -3.16 -8.19 14.71
N THR A 187 -3.07 -8.43 16.02
CA THR A 187 -2.52 -9.68 16.56
C THR A 187 -3.28 -10.92 16.06
N TRP A 188 -4.52 -10.75 15.63
CA TRP A 188 -5.35 -11.81 15.06
C TRP A 188 -5.01 -12.20 13.61
N MET A 189 -4.64 -11.25 12.75
CA MET A 189 -4.43 -11.51 11.31
C MET A 189 -3.08 -12.19 11.02
N ARG A 190 -2.07 -12.02 11.89
CA ARG A 190 -0.79 -12.72 11.79
C ARG A 190 -0.92 -14.24 11.99
N CYS A 191 -1.88 -14.68 12.82
CA CYS A 191 -2.23 -16.10 12.95
C CYS A 191 -2.85 -16.65 11.66
N VAL A 192 -3.69 -15.88 10.98
CA VAL A 192 -4.37 -16.33 9.75
C VAL A 192 -3.35 -16.59 8.62
N ARG A 193 -2.33 -15.74 8.45
CA ARG A 193 -1.23 -15.96 7.47
C ARG A 193 -0.44 -17.25 7.74
N SER A 194 -0.21 -17.61 9.01
CA SER A 194 0.45 -18.86 9.41
C SER A 194 -0.41 -20.10 9.18
N LEU A 195 -1.74 -19.95 9.14
CA LEU A 195 -2.69 -21.06 8.97
C LEU A 195 -2.97 -21.32 7.49
N VAL A 196 -3.07 -20.27 6.67
CA VAL A 196 -3.33 -20.38 5.22
C VAL A 196 -2.11 -20.94 4.47
N LEU A 197 -0.88 -20.55 4.83
CA LEU A 197 0.35 -21.09 4.21
C LEU A 197 0.69 -22.54 4.61
N ARG A 198 -0.01 -23.14 5.59
CA ARG A 198 0.15 -24.57 5.94
C ARG A 198 -0.89 -25.48 5.30
N ALA A 199 -1.85 -24.90 4.56
CA ALA A 199 -2.89 -25.63 3.87
C ALA A 199 -2.55 -25.73 2.37
N GLU A 200 -1.36 -26.22 2.04
CA GLU A 200 -1.08 -26.74 0.70
C GLU A 200 -1.75 -28.12 0.57
N PRO A 201 -2.51 -28.41 -0.50
CA PRO A 201 -3.18 -29.68 -0.65
C PRO A 201 -2.14 -30.78 -0.95
N CYS A 202 -2.06 -31.77 -0.07
CA CYS A 202 -1.26 -32.96 -0.31
C CYS A 202 -1.90 -33.74 -1.47
N SER A 203 -1.33 -33.62 -2.67
CA SER A 203 -1.71 -34.40 -3.85
C SER A 203 -1.14 -35.81 -3.74
N VAL A 204 -1.85 -36.69 -3.04
CA VAL A 204 -1.68 -38.15 -3.15
C VAL A 204 -3.05 -38.81 -3.07
N GLY A 205 -3.37 -39.64 -4.05
CA GLY A 205 -4.73 -40.01 -4.41
C GLY A 205 -5.46 -41.04 -3.53
N LEU A 206 -6.70 -41.31 -3.96
CA LEU A 206 -7.69 -42.35 -3.57
C LEU A 206 -8.76 -41.93 -2.52
N PRO A 207 -10.00 -42.52 -2.55
CA PRO A 207 -11.20 -41.81 -3.00
C PRO A 207 -12.30 -41.64 -1.92
N ASN A 208 -13.25 -40.73 -2.21
CA ASN A 208 -14.61 -40.61 -1.65
C ASN A 208 -14.79 -40.76 -0.13
N ILE A 209 -14.74 -39.64 0.61
CA ILE A 209 -15.50 -39.45 1.86
C ILE A 209 -15.97 -37.98 1.94
N PRO A 210 -17.26 -37.70 2.25
CA PRO A 210 -17.76 -36.33 2.37
C PRO A 210 -17.31 -35.73 3.71
N VAL A 211 -16.45 -34.71 3.69
CA VAL A 211 -16.04 -34.00 4.92
C VAL A 211 -16.78 -32.67 5.01
N PHE A 212 -17.87 -32.69 5.78
CA PHE A 212 -18.57 -31.49 6.22
C PHE A 212 -17.68 -30.65 7.15
N ARG A 213 -17.71 -29.34 6.89
CA ARG A 213 -17.23 -28.22 7.74
C ARG A 213 -17.64 -28.43 9.20
N HIS A 214 -16.71 -28.23 10.16
CA HIS A 214 -16.95 -27.68 11.53
C HIS A 214 -15.74 -27.76 12.49
N SER A 215 -14.53 -28.17 12.06
CA SER A 215 -13.41 -28.40 13.01
C SER A 215 -12.36 -27.27 13.11
N ILE A 216 -12.40 -26.24 12.27
CA ILE A 216 -11.36 -25.19 12.24
C ILE A 216 -11.47 -24.22 13.43
N ILE A 217 -12.69 -23.96 13.94
CA ILE A 217 -12.93 -22.96 14.99
C ILE A 217 -12.40 -23.44 16.36
N TRP A 218 -12.47 -24.74 16.66
CA TRP A 218 -12.08 -25.25 17.98
C TRP A 218 -10.57 -25.44 18.17
N ARG A 219 -9.78 -25.59 17.09
CA ARG A 219 -8.31 -25.65 17.21
C ARG A 219 -7.67 -24.29 17.45
N ALA A 220 -8.31 -23.19 17.01
CA ALA A 220 -7.84 -21.83 17.28
C ALA A 220 -7.92 -21.46 18.78
N TYR A 221 -8.96 -21.93 19.48
CA TYR A 221 -9.12 -21.68 20.93
C TYR A 221 -8.09 -22.42 21.80
N GLY A 222 -7.64 -23.61 21.38
CA GLY A 222 -6.68 -24.42 22.14
C GLY A 222 -5.24 -23.91 22.11
N TYR A 223 -4.81 -23.25 21.01
CA TYR A 223 -3.44 -22.76 20.87
C TYR A 223 -3.19 -21.43 21.59
N CYS A 224 -4.20 -20.57 21.70
CA CYS A 224 -4.09 -19.29 22.43
C CYS A 224 -3.87 -19.45 23.94
N ARG A 225 -4.25 -20.57 24.57
CA ARG A 225 -3.98 -20.80 26.00
C ARG A 225 -2.53 -21.22 26.31
N ARG A 226 -1.76 -21.72 25.33
CA ARG A 226 -0.35 -22.12 25.59
C ARG A 226 0.66 -20.99 25.41
N ALA A 227 0.31 -19.92 24.71
CA ALA A 227 1.21 -18.79 24.49
C ALA A 227 1.16 -17.70 25.60
N ILE A 228 0.27 -17.84 26.59
CA ILE A 228 0.11 -16.89 27.71
C ILE A 228 0.82 -17.38 28.99
N CYS A 229 1.43 -18.58 28.98
CA CYS A 229 2.09 -19.16 30.15
C CYS A 229 3.59 -19.37 29.94
N TYR A 230 4.35 -18.30 29.65
CA TYR A 230 5.78 -18.25 29.97
C TYR A 230 6.12 -16.84 30.42
N GLY A 231 5.98 -16.61 31.73
CA GLY A 231 6.56 -15.46 32.40
C GLY A 231 8.07 -15.64 32.52
N PHE A 232 8.81 -14.55 32.29
CA PHE A 232 10.18 -14.42 32.79
C PHE A 232 10.12 -13.68 34.14
N PRO A 233 10.93 -14.10 35.14
CA PRO A 233 10.92 -13.48 36.47
C PRO A 233 11.69 -12.15 36.47
N ILE A 234 11.32 -11.36 37.48
CA ILE A 234 11.81 -10.06 38.00
C ILE A 234 13.24 -9.68 37.58
#